data_AF-A0A1Y5L7K9-F1
#
_entry.id   AF-A0A1Y5L7K9-F1
#
_cell.length_a   1.000
_cell.length_b   1.000
_cell.length_c   1.000
_cell.angle_alpha   90.00
_cell.angle_beta   90.00
_cell.angle_gamma   90.00
#
_symmetry.space_group_name_H-M   'P 1'
#
loop_
_entity.id
_entity.type
_entity.pdbx_description
1 polymer ?
#
loop_
_entity_poly.entity_id
_entity_poly.type
_entity_poly.pdbx_seq_one_letter_code
_entity_poly.pdbx_strand_id
1 'polypeptide(L)'
;MHLKNRKSHVLADTNDRFDRQMLEFALRWHPYGGGSSRLIFEEFGMDAPTYFSKLARILDADRSITSEKTRAAIRGVCAVRLHR
;
A
#
# COMPACT_ATOMS: atom_id res chain seq x y z
N MET A 1 10.61 20.76 28.67
CA MET A 1 11.35 19.54 28.24
C MET A 1 10.35 18.41 28.08
N HIS A 2 9.85 18.15 26.88
CA HIS A 2 8.75 17.21 26.65
C HIS A 2 9.32 15.85 26.20
N LEU A 3 9.49 14.93 27.15
CA LEU A 3 9.98 13.58 26.92
C LEU A 3 8.81 12.61 26.71
N LYS A 4 8.37 12.41 25.46
CA LYS A 4 7.47 11.34 24.98
C LYS A 4 7.75 11.26 23.46
N ASN A 5 8.13 10.20 22.76
CA ASN A 5 7.84 8.77 22.89
C ASN A 5 8.81 8.02 21.95
N ARG A 6 9.89 7.39 22.45
CA ARG A 6 10.88 6.65 21.62
C ARG A 6 10.39 5.28 21.12
N LYS A 7 9.10 4.94 21.31
CA LYS A 7 8.50 3.69 20.82
C LYS A 7 7.87 3.80 19.42
N SER A 8 7.79 5.01 18.87
CA SER A 8 7.12 5.25 17.56
C SER A 8 8.04 5.13 16.35
N HIS A 9 9.35 5.30 16.50
CA HIS A 9 10.24 5.41 15.32
C HIS A 9 10.59 4.05 14.70
N VAL A 10 10.72 2.99 15.51
CA VAL A 10 11.05 1.63 15.03
C VAL A 10 9.83 0.95 14.38
N LEU A 11 8.62 1.19 14.89
CA LEU A 11 7.38 0.69 14.30
C LEU A 11 7.05 1.42 12.99
N ALA A 12 7.33 2.72 12.92
CA ALA A 12 7.17 3.50 11.69
C ALA A 12 8.19 3.10 10.60
N ASP A 13 9.44 2.79 10.96
CA ASP A 13 10.46 2.32 10.00
C ASP A 13 10.11 0.96 9.37
N THR A 14 9.60 0.02 10.19
CA THR A 14 9.15 -1.28 9.67
C THR A 14 7.89 -1.12 8.81
N ASN A 15 6.96 -0.26 9.22
CA ASN A 15 5.76 0.04 8.44
C ASN A 15 6.14 0.71 7.11
N ASP A 16 7.09 1.64 7.10
CA ASP A 16 7.56 2.33 5.89
C ASP A 16 8.20 1.36 4.88
N ARG A 17 9.03 0.41 5.31
CA ARG A 17 9.53 -0.64 4.40
C ARG A 17 8.41 -1.53 3.86
N PHE A 18 7.46 -1.92 4.71
CA PHE A 18 6.35 -2.76 4.30
C PHE A 18 5.41 -2.04 3.34
N ASP A 19 5.11 -0.78 3.62
CA ASP A 19 4.32 0.14 2.80
C ASP A 19 4.99 0.37 1.43
N ARG A 20 6.32 0.57 1.42
CA ARG A 20 7.09 0.66 0.16
C ARG A 20 7.01 -0.63 -0.64
N GLN A 21 7.16 -1.81 -0.02
CA GLN A 21 7.00 -3.08 -0.73
C GLN A 21 5.61 -3.26 -1.32
N MET A 22 4.55 -2.87 -0.58
CA MET A 22 3.19 -2.85 -1.12
C MET A 22 3.07 -1.93 -2.34
N LEU A 23 3.67 -0.75 -2.26
CA LEU A 23 3.69 0.21 -3.36
C LEU A 23 4.47 -0.29 -4.56
N GLU A 24 5.64 -0.88 -4.39
CA GLU A 24 6.43 -1.44 -5.48
C GLU A 24 5.69 -2.58 -6.18
N PHE A 25 5.02 -3.44 -5.41
CA PHE A 25 4.13 -4.46 -5.96
C PHE A 25 3.00 -3.81 -6.76
N ALA A 26 2.30 -2.82 -6.19
CA ALA A 26 1.24 -2.10 -6.89
C ALA A 26 1.75 -1.42 -8.16
N LEU A 27 2.94 -0.82 -8.13
CA LEU A 27 3.56 -0.15 -9.28
C LEU A 27 3.90 -1.14 -10.39
N ARG A 28 4.36 -2.33 -10.04
CA ARG A 28 4.66 -3.40 -11.00
C ARG A 28 3.38 -3.98 -11.62
N TRP A 29 2.32 -4.11 -10.83
CA TRP A 29 1.12 -4.85 -11.22
C TRP A 29 -0.07 -3.98 -11.63
N HIS A 30 -0.06 -2.66 -11.40
CA HIS A 30 -1.14 -1.77 -11.84
C HIS A 30 -1.45 -1.82 -13.35
N PRO A 31 -0.48 -1.96 -14.29
CA PRO A 31 -0.82 -2.04 -15.70
C PRO A 31 -1.56 -3.34 -16.06
N TYR A 32 -1.47 -4.36 -15.20
CA TYR A 32 -2.16 -5.64 -15.33
C TYR A 32 -3.43 -5.74 -14.46
N GLY A 33 -3.85 -4.65 -13.82
CA GLY A 33 -5.04 -4.62 -12.95
C GLY A 33 -4.80 -4.98 -11.48
N GLY A 34 -3.57 -4.83 -10.98
CA GLY A 34 -3.24 -4.85 -9.54
C GLY A 34 -2.83 -6.20 -8.96
N GLY A 35 -2.47 -7.17 -9.80
CA GLY A 35 -1.99 -8.48 -9.34
C GLY A 35 -3.12 -9.43 -8.90
N SER A 36 -2.80 -10.72 -8.90
CA SER A 36 -3.74 -11.77 -8.51
C SER A 36 -3.87 -11.86 -6.99
N SER A 37 -5.07 -12.17 -6.49
CA SER A 37 -5.33 -12.31 -5.05
C SER A 37 -4.42 -13.34 -4.39
N ARG A 38 -4.13 -14.42 -5.13
CA ARG A 38 -3.25 -15.51 -4.71
C ARG A 38 -1.80 -15.04 -4.54
N LEU A 39 -1.29 -14.26 -5.50
CA LEU A 39 0.04 -13.66 -5.41
C LEU A 39 0.16 -12.74 -4.20
N ILE A 40 -0.84 -11.90 -3.94
CA ILE A 40 -0.87 -11.02 -2.77
C ILE A 40 -0.82 -11.84 -1.47
N PHE A 41 -1.60 -12.92 -1.40
CA PHE A 41 -1.59 -13.82 -0.24
C PHE A 41 -0.25 -14.55 -0.08
N GLU A 42 0.36 -15.00 -1.18
CA GLU A 42 1.66 -15.68 -1.15
C GLU A 42 2.81 -14.74 -0.78
N GLU A 43 2.79 -13.47 -1.22
CA GLU A 43 3.84 -12.49 -0.95
C GLU A 43 3.70 -11.82 0.43
N PHE A 44 2.48 -11.45 0.81
CA PHE A 44 2.22 -10.63 2.00
C PHE A 44 1.50 -11.39 3.12
N GLY A 45 1.07 -12.63 2.89
CA GLY A 45 0.33 -13.43 3.89
C GLY A 45 -1.03 -12.86 4.24
N MET A 46 -1.63 -12.05 3.35
CA MET A 46 -2.87 -11.34 3.62
C MET A 46 -3.84 -11.35 2.44
N ASP A 47 -5.13 -11.27 2.74
CA ASP A 47 -6.16 -11.19 1.72
C ASP A 47 -6.05 -9.94 0.86
N ALA A 48 -6.39 -10.10 -0.43
CA ALA A 48 -6.43 -9.03 -1.40
C ALA A 48 -7.20 -7.77 -0.93
N PRO A 49 -8.43 -7.85 -0.40
CA PRO A 49 -9.13 -6.66 0.12
C PRO A 49 -8.34 -5.94 1.22
N THR A 50 -7.76 -6.67 2.17
CA THR A 50 -6.96 -6.09 3.26
C THR A 50 -5.72 -5.38 2.70
N TYR A 51 -5.08 -5.97 1.68
CA TYR A 51 -3.95 -5.36 0.98
C TYR A 51 -4.35 -4.06 0.28
N PHE A 52 -5.42 -4.08 -0.52
CA PHE A 52 -5.90 -2.90 -1.25
C PHE A 52 -6.37 -1.78 -0.31
N SER A 53 -6.98 -2.10 0.83
CA SER A 53 -7.35 -1.11 1.84
C SER A 53 -6.12 -0.45 2.48
N LYS A 54 -5.07 -1.22 2.80
CA LYS A 54 -3.81 -0.65 3.32
C LYS A 54 -3.12 0.21 2.26
N LEU A 55 -3.01 -0.30 1.03
CA LEU A 55 -2.42 0.42 -0.09
C LEU A 55 -3.10 1.77 -0.35
N ALA A 56 -4.44 1.79 -0.34
CA ALA A 56 -5.20 3.04 -0.49
C ALA A 56 -4.89 4.06 0.62
N ARG A 57 -4.72 3.59 1.86
CA ARG A 57 -4.37 4.44 3.00
C ARG A 57 -2.94 4.98 2.91
N ILE A 58 -1.98 4.20 2.40
CA ILE A 58 -0.61 4.66 2.17
C ILE A 58 -0.58 5.76 1.10
N LEU A 59 -1.28 5.54 -0.02
CA LEU A 59 -1.41 6.52 -1.10
C LEU A 59 -2.13 7.81 -0.67
N ASP A 60 -2.98 7.73 0.35
CA ASP A 60 -3.67 8.88 0.94
C ASP A 60 -2.79 9.64 1.94
N ALA A 61 -2.04 8.90 2.76
CA ALA A 61 -1.15 9.44 3.78
C ALA A 61 0.04 10.21 3.17
N ASP A 62 0.63 9.69 2.09
CA ASP A 62 1.73 10.36 1.42
C ASP A 62 1.50 10.46 -0.10
N ARG A 63 1.25 11.70 -0.53
CA ARG A 63 0.96 12.05 -1.91
C ARG A 63 2.20 12.23 -2.76
N SER A 64 3.39 12.24 -2.14
CA SER A 64 4.67 12.47 -2.79
C SER A 64 5.35 11.18 -3.25
N ILE A 65 4.89 10.00 -2.78
CA ILE A 65 5.50 8.71 -3.12
C ILE A 65 5.46 8.42 -4.64
N THR A 66 4.41 8.85 -5.33
CA THR A 66 4.28 8.58 -6.78
C THR A 66 3.55 9.71 -7.51
N SER A 67 3.66 9.72 -8.84
CA SER A 67 2.99 10.70 -9.68
C SER A 67 1.47 10.58 -9.56
N GLU A 68 0.78 11.71 -9.66
CA GLU A 68 -0.68 11.78 -9.48
C GLU A 68 -1.44 10.85 -10.42
N LYS A 69 -0.94 10.69 -11.66
CA LYS A 69 -1.51 9.78 -12.66
C LYS A 69 -1.43 8.32 -12.22
N THR A 70 -0.26 7.91 -11.72
CA THR A 70 -0.03 6.54 -11.24
C THR A 70 -0.86 6.26 -9.99
N ARG A 71 -0.93 7.23 -9.07
CA ARG A 71 -1.79 7.15 -7.88
C ARG A 71 -3.25 6.98 -8.27
N ALA A 72 -3.76 7.76 -9.23
CA ALA A 72 -5.13 7.65 -9.70
C ALA A 72 -5.41 6.28 -10.34
N ALA A 73 -4.47 5.75 -11.13
CA ALA A 73 -4.59 4.42 -11.72
C ALA A 73 -4.65 3.32 -10.64
N ILE A 74 -3.74 3.32 -9.67
CA ILE A 74 -3.72 2.34 -8.58
C ILE A 74 -4.98 2.46 -7.71
N ARG A 75 -5.43 3.70 -7.42
CA ARG A 75 -6.65 3.94 -6.65
C ARG A 75 -7.90 3.43 -7.38
N GLY A 76 -7.96 3.58 -8.71
CA GLY A 76 -9.01 3.00 -9.53
C GLY A 76 -9.06 1.47 -9.43
N VAL A 77 -7.90 0.82 -9.50
CA VAL A 77 -7.78 -0.64 -9.29
C VAL A 77 -8.24 -1.05 -7.89
N CYS A 78 -7.82 -0.33 -6.84
CA CYS A 78 -8.26 -0.59 -5.47
C CYS A 78 -9.79 -0.49 -5.34
N ALA A 79 -10.40 0.57 -5.90
CA ALA A 79 -11.84 0.77 -5.83
C ALA A 79 -12.62 -0.36 -6.52
N VAL A 80 -12.18 -0.78 -7.71
CA VAL A 80 -12.80 -1.90 -8.45
C VAL A 80 -12.68 -3.22 -7.68
N ARG A 81 -11.53 -3.48 -7.06
CA ARG A 81 -11.26 -4.73 -6.33
C ARG A 81 -11.92 -4.80 -4.96
N LEU A 82 -12.18 -3.65 -4.33
CA LEU A 82 -12.87 -3.57 -3.03
C LEU A 82 -14.40 -3.59 -3.15
N HIS A 83 -14.95 -3.26 -4.33
CA HIS A 83 -16.39 -3.29 -4.60
C HIS A 83 -16.89 -4.57 -5.28
N ARG A 84 -16.02 -5.55 -5.51
CA ARG A 84 -16.35 -6.84 -6.14
C ARG A 84 -16.32 -7.96 -5.12
#